data_AF-A0A0K2B6R7-F1
#
_entry.id   AF-A0A0K2B6R7-F1
#
_cell.length_a   1.000
_cell.length_b   1.000
_cell.length_c   1.000
_cell.angle_alpha   90.00
_cell.angle_beta   90.00
_cell.angle_gamma   90.00
#
_symmetry.space_group_name_H-M   'P 1'
#
loop_
_entity.id
_entity.type
_entity.pdbx_description
1 polymer ?
#
loop_
_entity_poly.entity_id
_entity_poly.type
_entity_poly.pdbx_seq_one_letter_code
_entity_poly.pdbx_strand_id
1 'polypeptide(L)' 'MADQAYVTELADELHHRHPDLVSAENDLAGHRRRLAIVVRFLHNEAIAHDIRLNLARDLHLPEPTR' A
#
# COMPACT_ATOMS: atom_id res chain seq x y z
N MET A 1 17.25 20.77 16.27
CA MET A 1 17.09 19.31 16.12
C MET A 1 16.10 18.89 17.19
N ALA A 2 15.00 18.23 16.82
CA ALA A 2 14.10 17.68 17.84
C ALA A 2 14.89 16.67 18.68
N ASP A 3 14.66 16.67 20.00
CA ASP A 3 15.30 15.73 20.89
C ASP A 3 14.83 14.30 20.54
N GLN A 4 15.75 13.48 20.02
CA GLN A 4 15.45 12.13 19.54
C GLN A 4 14.86 11.26 20.67
N ALA A 5 15.24 11.52 21.92
CA ALA A 5 14.70 10.82 23.08
C ALA A 5 13.21 11.14 23.28
N TYR A 6 12.85 12.42 23.20
CA TYR A 6 11.47 12.88 23.32
C TYR A 6 10.56 12.33 22.21
N VAL A 7 11.05 12.29 20.96
CA VAL A 7 10.30 11.71 19.84
C VAL A 7 10.05 10.21 20.05
N THR A 8 11.05 9.50 20.61
CA THR A 8 10.94 8.06 20.89
C THR A 8 9.93 7.79 22.00
N GLU A 9 9.99 8.53 23.11
CA GLU A 9 9.05 8.39 24.23
C GLU A 9 7.60 8.67 23.80
N LEU A 10 7.39 9.71 23.00
CA LEU A 10 6.06 10.03 22.47
C LEU A 10 5.53 8.92 21.54
N ALA A 11 6.40 8.34 20.70
CA ALA A 11 6.02 7.24 19.82
C ALA A 11 5.63 5.99 20.62
N ASP A 12 6.35 5.68 21.70
CA ASP A 12 6.05 4.56 22.60
C ASP A 12 4.72 4.77 23.33
N GLU A 13 4.45 5.99 23.84
CA GLU A 13 3.15 6.31 24.46
C GLU A 13 1.99 6.19 23.46
N LEU A 14 2.15 6.69 22.23
CA LEU A 14 1.14 6.58 21.19
C LEU A 14 0.86 5.13 20.82
N HIS A 15 1.91 4.31 20.69
CA HIS A 15 1.79 2.89 20.43
C HIS A 15 1.04 2.16 21.55
N HIS A 16 1.35 2.48 22.82
CA HIS A 16 0.70 1.86 23.97
C HIS A 16 -0.77 2.26 24.11
N ARG A 17 -1.09 3.55 23.89
CA ARG A 17 -2.45 4.08 24.06
C ARG A 17 -3.38 3.76 22.88
N HIS A 18 -2.82 3.65 21.68
CA HIS A 18 -3.59 3.46 20.45
C HIS A 18 -3.03 2.35 19.54
N PRO A 19 -2.92 1.10 20.04
CA PRO A 19 -2.38 0.00 19.26
C PRO A 19 -3.19 -0.28 17.98
N ASP A 20 -4.51 -0.05 18.02
CA ASP A 20 -5.41 -0.26 16.88
C ASP A 20 -5.10 0.71 15.72
N LEU A 21 -4.73 1.96 16.02
CA LEU A 21 -4.36 2.93 14.99
C LEU A 21 -3.06 2.54 14.31
N VAL A 22 -2.06 2.10 15.08
CA VAL A 22 -0.79 1.60 14.54
C VAL A 22 -1.01 0.33 13.71
N SER A 23 -1.89 -0.57 14.15
CA SER A 23 -2.27 -1.75 13.36
C SER A 23 -2.93 -1.34 12.04
N ALA A 24 -3.89 -0.41 12.09
CA ALA A 24 -4.58 0.07 10.89
C ALA A 24 -3.61 0.74 9.88
N GLU A 25 -2.61 1.48 10.36
CA GLU A 25 -1.56 2.03 9.50
C GLU A 25 -0.71 0.96 8.84
N ASN A 26 -0.31 -0.07 9.60
CA ASN A 26 0.44 -1.21 9.06
C ASN A 26 -0.38 -1.99 8.02
N ASP A 27 -1.66 -2.23 8.28
CA ASP A 27 -2.57 -2.88 7.34
C ASP A 27 -2.73 -2.05 6.07
N LEU A 28 -2.93 -0.73 6.21
CA LEU A 28 -3.01 0.19 5.08
C LEU A 28 -1.71 0.19 4.26
N ALA A 29 -0.55 0.18 4.91
CA ALA A 29 0.74 0.06 4.24
C ALA A 29 0.86 -1.28 3.49
N GLY A 30 0.39 -2.37 4.09
CA GLY A 30 0.30 -3.70 3.46
C GLY A 30 -0.57 -3.68 2.21
N HIS A 31 -1.78 -3.10 2.30
CA HIS A 31 -2.69 -2.96 1.18
C HIS A 31 -2.09 -2.11 0.05
N ARG A 32 -1.46 -0.97 0.38
CA ARG A 32 -0.75 -0.12 -0.60
C ARG A 32 0.35 -0.89 -1.32
N ARG A 33 1.14 -1.70 -0.62
CA ARG A 33 2.19 -2.54 -1.23
C ARG A 33 1.59 -3.58 -2.19
N ARG A 34 0.48 -4.23 -1.82
CA ARG A 34 -0.22 -5.20 -2.69
C ARG A 34 -0.79 -4.52 -3.94
N LEU A 35 -1.43 -3.36 -3.78
CA LEU A 35 -1.92 -2.55 -4.90
C LEU A 35 -0.79 -2.16 -5.86
N ALA A 36 0.37 -1.75 -5.34
CA ALA A 36 1.52 -1.41 -6.17
C ALA A 36 1.99 -2.59 -7.04
N ILE A 37 1.91 -3.83 -6.53
CA ILE A 37 2.25 -5.04 -7.31
C ILE A 37 1.26 -5.23 -8.47
N VAL A 38 -0.05 -5.09 -8.19
CA VAL A 38 -1.10 -5.21 -9.21
C VAL A 38 -0.93 -4.15 -10.28
N VAL A 39 -0.70 -2.89 -9.88
CA VAL A 39 -0.45 -1.78 -10.80
C VAL A 39 0.77 -2.09 -11.67
N ARG A 40 1.86 -2.58 -11.09
CA ARG A 40 3.07 -2.94 -11.86
C ARG A 40 2.80 -4.09 -12.85
N PHE A 41 1.96 -5.06 -12.50
CA PHE A 41 1.53 -6.11 -13.41
C PHE A 41 0.72 -5.53 -14.59
N LEU A 42 -0.24 -4.63 -14.31
CA LEU A 42 -1.08 -4.00 -15.34
C LEU A 42 -0.30 -3.11 -16.31
N HIS A 43 0.85 -2.58 -15.90
CA HIS A 43 1.73 -1.78 -16.76
C HIS A 43 2.88 -2.58 -17.40
N ASN A 44 2.95 -3.89 -17.16
CA ASN A 44 4.02 -4.71 -17.72
C ASN A 44 3.69 -5.13 -19.17
N GLU A 45 4.27 -4.43 -20.15
CA GLU A 45 4.07 -4.71 -21.59
C GLU A 45 4.56 -6.11 -22.03
N ALA A 46 5.40 -6.79 -21.23
CA ALA A 46 5.77 -8.18 -21.50
C ALA A 46 4.60 -9.15 -21.29
N ILE A 47 3.53 -8.71 -20.60
CA ILE A 47 2.31 -9.48 -20.38
C ILE A 47 1.28 -9.08 -21.42
N ALA A 48 0.65 -10.09 -22.02
CA ALA A 48 -0.36 -9.91 -23.05
C ALA A 48 -1.46 -8.94 -22.58
N HIS A 49 -1.84 -8.03 -23.48
CA HIS A 49 -2.75 -6.93 -23.17
C HIS A 49 -4.12 -7.42 -22.70
N ASP A 50 -4.64 -8.50 -23.29
CA ASP A 50 -5.91 -9.13 -22.91
C ASP A 50 -5.90 -9.64 -21.46
N ILE A 51 -4.80 -10.26 -21.02
CA ILE A 51 -4.63 -10.72 -19.62
C ILE A 51 -4.66 -9.52 -18.66
N ARG A 52 -3.94 -8.45 -19.00
CA ARG A 52 -3.91 -7.22 -18.18
C ARG A 52 -5.28 -6.54 -18.16
N LEU A 53 -5.96 -6.46 -19.30
CA LEU A 53 -7.28 -5.87 -19.45
C LEU A 53 -8.35 -6.63 -18.65
N ASN A 54 -8.36 -7.96 -18.74
CA ASN A 54 -9.30 -8.80 -17.99
C ASN A 54 -9.09 -8.64 -16.47
N LEU A 55 -7.83 -8.65 -16.00
CA LEU A 55 -7.55 -8.42 -14.58
C LEU A 55 -7.99 -7.02 -14.12
N ALA A 56 -7.78 -5.99 -14.93
CA ALA A 56 -8.24 -4.64 -14.60
C ALA A 56 -9.78 -4.59 -14.45
N ARG A 57 -10.50 -5.28 -15.33
CA ARG A 57 -11.97 -5.35 -15.27
C ARG A 57 -12.47 -6.11 -14.05
N ASP A 58 -11.90 -7.28 -13.76
CA ASP A 58 -12.27 -8.10 -12.59
C ASP A 58 -12.06 -7.35 -11.27
N LEU A 59 -11.03 -6.50 -11.22
CA LEU A 59 -10.70 -5.69 -10.04
C LEU A 59 -11.35 -4.30 -10.06
N HIS A 60 -12.17 -3.98 -11.06
CA HIS A 60 -12.77 -2.65 -11.27
C HIS A 60 -11.75 -1.50 -11.26
N LEU A 61 -10.59 -1.73 -11.88
CA LEU A 61 -9.49 -0.77 -12.02
C LEU A 61 -9.50 -0.08 -13.39
N PRO A 62 -8.81 1.07 -13.54
CA PRO A 62 -8.59 1.67 -14.85
C PRO A 62 -7.94 0.70 -15.83
N GLU A 63 -8.44 0.67 -17.06
CA GLU A 63 -7.89 -0.21 -18.10
C GLU A 63 -6.46 0.22 -18.46
N PRO A 64 -5.52 -0.73 -18.59
CA PRO A 64 -4.15 -0.41 -18.94
C PRO A 64 -4.08 0.07 -20.38
N THR A 65 -3.32 1.14 -20.64
CA THR A 65 -2.97 1.53 -22.01
C THR A 65 -2.04 0.50 -22.65
N ARG A 66 -2.02 0.48 -24.00
CA ARG A 66 -1.31 -0.49 -24.85
C ARG A 66 -0.03 -1.03 -24.22
#